data_AF-A0A093CLT1-F1
#
_entry.id   AF-A0A093CLT1-F1
#
_cell.length_a   1.000
_cell.length_b   1.000
_cell.length_c   1.000
_cell.angle_alpha   90.00
_cell.angle_beta   90.00
_cell.angle_gamma   90.00
#
_symmetry.space_group_name_H-M   'P 1'
#
loop_
_entity.id
_entity.type
_entity.pdbx_description
1 polymer ?
#
loop_
_entity_poly.entity_id
_entity_poly.type
_entity_poly.pdbx_seq_one_letter_code
_entity_poly.pdbx_strand_id
1 'polypeptide(L)'
;EYTMDVFFRQTWTDERLKFSGPTEILRLNNLMVSKIWTPDTFFRNGKKSIAHNMTTPNKLFRIMQNGTILYTMRLTINADCPMRLVNFPMDGHACPLKFGSYAYPKSEIIYTWKKGPLHSVEVPQESSSLLQYDLIGQTVSSETIKSNTGEYVIMTVYFHLQRKMGYFMIQIYTPCIMTVILSQVSFWINKESVPARTVFGITTVLTMTTLSISARHSLPKVSYATAMDWFIAVCFAFVFSALIEFAAVNYFTNLQTQRAMRKAARAAALAAALSAATVPAEDEIVSHSDSNCNLKKRVNSVTSQADQSPEASIISNSASQCPPVSAPPPVPPPPPPPPIGGTSKIDQYSRILFPVAFAGFNLVYWVVYLSKDTMEVSSRIS
;
A
#
# COMPACT_ATOMS: atom_id res chain seq x y z
N GLU A 1 20.67 -3.79 7.55
CA GLU A 1 21.88 -3.22 8.18
C GLU A 1 21.54 -2.02 9.04
N TYR A 2 22.47 -1.62 9.91
CA TYR A 2 22.35 -0.50 10.83
C TYR A 2 23.75 0.04 11.18
N THR A 3 23.82 1.33 11.54
CA THR A 3 25.09 2.02 11.84
C THR A 3 25.12 2.45 13.30
N MET A 4 26.27 2.27 13.95
CA MET A 4 26.53 2.73 15.33
C MET A 4 27.89 3.42 15.43
N ASP A 5 27.99 4.36 16.37
CA ASP A 5 29.26 4.92 16.84
C ASP A 5 29.56 4.37 18.23
N VAL A 6 30.74 3.77 18.43
CA VAL A 6 31.11 3.11 19.69
C VAL A 6 32.52 3.47 20.15
N PHE A 7 32.68 3.59 21.47
CA PHE A 7 33.98 3.54 22.13
C PHE A 7 34.26 2.08 22.52
N PHE A 8 34.88 1.32 21.62
CA PHE A 8 35.22 -0.07 21.88
C PHE A 8 36.40 -0.13 22.87
N ARG A 9 36.20 -0.75 24.04
CA ARG A 9 37.17 -0.81 25.15
C ARG A 9 37.59 -2.25 25.41
N GLN A 10 38.89 -2.47 25.58
CA GLN A 10 39.48 -3.79 25.84
C GLN A 10 40.43 -3.72 27.03
N THR A 11 40.57 -4.81 27.77
CA THR A 11 41.52 -4.93 28.87
C THR A 11 42.11 -6.33 28.88
N TRP A 12 43.43 -6.42 28.94
CA TRP A 12 44.20 -7.65 29.14
C TRP A 12 45.43 -7.34 29.99
N THR A 13 46.20 -8.35 30.40
CA THR A 13 47.47 -8.16 31.11
C THR A 13 48.61 -8.72 30.27
N ASP A 14 49.68 -7.94 30.10
CA ASP A 14 50.90 -8.37 29.43
C ASP A 14 52.07 -8.20 30.40
N GLU A 15 52.64 -9.32 30.86
CA GLU A 15 53.68 -9.29 31.88
C GLU A 15 54.98 -8.65 31.41
N ARG A 16 55.22 -8.62 30.08
CA ARG A 16 56.40 -8.02 29.44
C ARG A 16 56.39 -6.49 29.52
N LEU A 17 55.25 -5.91 29.92
CA LEU A 17 55.02 -4.47 30.04
C LEU A 17 54.80 -4.00 31.48
N LYS A 18 55.07 -4.87 32.47
CA LYS A 18 55.27 -4.48 33.88
C LYS A 18 56.44 -3.50 33.96
N PHE A 19 56.31 -2.47 34.78
CA PHE A 19 57.35 -1.45 34.99
C PHE A 19 57.39 -1.00 36.45
N SER A 20 58.46 -0.30 36.85
CA SER A 20 58.55 0.35 38.16
C SER A 20 58.90 1.82 37.99
N GLY A 21 58.26 2.69 38.77
CA GLY A 21 58.42 4.14 38.68
C GLY A 21 57.33 4.89 39.46
N PRO A 22 57.37 6.23 39.49
CA PRO A 22 56.47 7.05 40.30
C PRO A 22 55.05 7.21 39.72
N THR A 23 54.78 6.67 38.53
CA THR A 23 53.53 6.89 37.78
C THR A 23 52.77 5.58 37.60
N GLU A 24 51.67 5.38 38.34
CA GLU A 24 50.87 4.14 38.29
C GLU A 24 50.35 3.77 36.88
N ILE A 25 50.06 4.79 36.04
CA ILE A 25 49.44 4.62 34.73
C ILE A 25 50.18 5.43 33.66
N LEU A 26 50.97 4.74 32.83
CA LEU A 26 51.55 5.30 31.61
C LEU A 26 50.45 5.49 30.55
N ARG A 27 50.49 6.64 29.85
CA ARG A 27 49.58 6.98 28.74
C ARG A 27 50.43 7.06 27.47
N LEU A 28 50.20 6.17 26.50
CA LEU A 28 51.06 6.06 25.32
C LEU A 28 50.49 6.78 24.10
N ASN A 29 51.40 7.33 23.29
CA ASN A 29 51.09 7.86 21.95
C ASN A 29 50.98 6.71 20.94
N ASN A 30 50.17 6.92 19.89
CA ASN A 30 49.88 5.98 18.80
C ASN A 30 51.12 5.33 18.15
N LEU A 31 52.24 6.05 18.07
CA LEU A 31 53.53 5.57 17.56
C LEU A 31 54.16 4.41 18.36
N MET A 32 53.77 4.24 19.64
CA MET A 32 54.22 3.12 20.46
C MET A 32 53.19 1.97 20.49
N VAL A 33 51.91 2.29 20.30
CA VAL A 33 50.82 1.30 20.24
C VAL A 33 51.02 0.30 19.09
N SER A 34 51.54 0.76 17.94
CA SER A 34 51.85 -0.10 16.79
C SER A 34 53.03 -1.06 17.00
N LYS A 35 53.79 -0.92 18.10
CA LYS A 35 54.90 -1.82 18.47
C LYS A 35 54.51 -2.84 19.54
N ILE A 36 53.31 -2.74 20.09
CA ILE A 36 52.80 -3.61 21.16
C ILE A 36 51.74 -4.55 20.57
N TRP A 37 51.73 -5.81 21.01
CA TRP A 37 50.69 -6.75 20.61
C TRP A 37 49.31 -6.28 21.08
N THR A 38 48.32 -6.36 20.21
CA THR A 38 46.91 -6.07 20.51
C THR A 38 46.02 -7.18 19.93
N PRO A 39 44.91 -7.55 20.58
CA PRO A 39 43.99 -8.55 20.07
C PRO A 39 43.40 -8.13 18.71
N ASP A 40 43.29 -9.09 17.80
CA ASP A 40 42.86 -8.98 16.40
C ASP A 40 41.33 -8.92 16.24
N THR A 41 40.65 -8.21 17.14
CA THR A 41 39.19 -8.27 17.26
C THR A 41 38.49 -7.70 16.03
N PHE A 42 37.64 -8.51 15.39
CA PHE A 42 36.86 -8.13 14.20
C PHE A 42 35.36 -8.34 14.39
N PHE A 43 34.56 -7.59 13.63
CA PHE A 43 33.09 -7.67 13.64
C PHE A 43 32.61 -8.64 12.55
N ARG A 44 32.11 -9.81 12.95
CA ARG A 44 31.71 -10.91 12.06
C ARG A 44 30.54 -10.58 11.14
N ASN A 45 29.65 -9.68 11.56
CA ASN A 45 28.56 -9.14 10.73
C ASN A 45 28.80 -7.68 10.31
N GLY A 46 30.02 -7.14 10.46
CA GLY A 46 30.37 -5.80 9.99
C GLY A 46 30.57 -5.78 8.47
N LYS A 47 29.75 -5.00 7.73
CA LYS A 47 29.93 -4.78 6.29
C LYS A 47 31.03 -3.77 5.99
N LYS A 48 31.06 -2.69 6.77
CA LYS A 48 32.04 -1.61 6.67
C LYS A 48 32.23 -0.98 8.04
N SER A 49 33.46 -0.91 8.51
CA SER A 49 33.82 -0.25 9.78
C SER A 49 34.87 0.83 9.52
N ILE A 50 34.80 1.92 10.26
CA ILE A 50 35.69 3.07 10.16
C ILE A 50 36.30 3.31 11.54
N ALA A 51 37.63 3.23 11.64
CA ALA A 51 38.36 3.70 12.82
C ALA A 51 38.64 5.19 12.65
N HIS A 52 38.18 6.01 13.60
CA HIS A 52 38.33 7.46 13.51
C HIS A 52 39.80 7.88 13.68
N ASN A 53 40.22 8.90 12.92
CA ASN A 53 41.61 9.35 12.88
C ASN A 53 41.81 10.88 12.83
N MET A 54 40.81 11.66 13.25
CA MET A 54 40.81 13.12 13.16
C MET A 54 40.82 13.75 14.56
N THR A 55 41.73 14.67 14.90
CA THR A 55 42.93 15.12 14.15
C THR A 55 44.13 14.15 14.25
N THR A 56 44.03 13.14 15.11
CA THR A 56 44.99 12.04 15.26
C THR A 56 44.21 10.73 15.43
N PRO A 57 44.82 9.54 15.25
CA PRO A 57 44.15 8.25 15.47
C PRO A 57 43.45 8.21 16.83
N ASN A 58 42.11 8.03 16.84
CA ASN A 58 41.25 8.09 18.02
C ASN A 58 41.36 6.78 18.84
N LYS A 59 42.60 6.43 19.19
CA LYS A 59 43.02 5.29 19.99
C LYS A 59 43.65 5.81 21.29
N LEU A 60 43.27 5.22 22.40
CA LEU A 60 43.81 5.49 23.73
C LEU A 60 44.40 4.19 24.27
N PHE A 61 45.64 4.26 24.73
CA PHE A 61 46.38 3.12 25.26
C PHE A 61 47.00 3.51 26.59
N ARG A 62 46.69 2.76 27.65
CA ARG A 62 47.20 2.98 29.00
C ARG A 62 47.75 1.68 29.55
N ILE A 63 48.94 1.74 30.15
CA ILE A 63 49.57 0.60 30.83
C ILE A 63 49.60 0.92 32.33
N MET A 64 49.01 0.04 33.13
CA MET A 64 49.09 0.05 34.58
C MET A 64 50.40 -0.62 35.03
N GLN A 65 50.95 -0.22 36.16
CA GLN A 65 52.23 -0.71 36.68
C GLN A 65 52.35 -2.24 36.80
N ASN A 66 51.23 -2.94 37.03
CA ASN A 66 51.12 -4.40 37.08
C ASN A 66 51.13 -5.10 35.70
N GLY A 67 51.25 -4.37 34.59
CA GLY A 67 51.17 -4.89 33.22
C GLY A 67 49.75 -4.95 32.65
N THR A 68 48.72 -4.52 33.37
CA THR A 68 47.34 -4.45 32.83
C THR A 68 47.21 -3.30 31.84
N ILE A 69 46.76 -3.62 30.63
CA ILE A 69 46.56 -2.68 29.53
C ILE A 69 45.09 -2.32 29.41
N LEU A 70 44.78 -1.03 29.30
CA LEU A 70 43.51 -0.52 28.79
C LEU A 70 43.72 0.05 27.39
N TYR A 71 43.16 -0.62 26.39
CA TYR A 71 43.06 -0.14 25.02
C TYR A 71 41.63 0.34 24.75
N THR A 72 41.48 1.44 24.01
CA THR A 72 40.17 1.98 23.62
C THR A 72 40.28 2.61 22.24
N MET A 73 39.27 2.42 21.39
CA MET A 73 39.20 3.02 20.07
C MET A 73 37.79 3.54 19.79
N ARG A 74 37.66 4.67 19.08
CA ARG A 74 36.37 5.12 18.51
C ARG A 74 36.18 4.50 17.13
N LEU A 75 35.07 3.79 16.94
CA LEU A 75 34.68 3.17 15.68
C LEU A 75 33.29 3.65 15.26
N THR A 76 33.09 3.86 13.95
CA THR A 76 31.76 3.74 13.33
C THR A 76 31.66 2.35 12.72
N ILE A 77 30.59 1.61 13.00
CA ILE A 77 30.36 0.25 12.50
C ILE A 77 29.04 0.23 11.75
N ASN A 78 29.06 -0.10 10.46
CA ASN A 78 27.88 -0.56 9.72
C ASN A 78 27.85 -2.09 9.82
N ALA A 79 26.86 -2.60 10.56
CA ALA A 79 26.65 -4.02 10.81
C ALA A 79 25.36 -4.51 10.12
N ASP A 80 25.37 -5.75 9.65
CA ASP A 80 24.16 -6.34 9.09
C ASP A 80 23.17 -6.77 10.19
N CYS A 81 21.89 -6.61 9.92
CA CYS A 81 20.80 -7.02 10.81
C CYS A 81 19.73 -7.73 9.97
N PRO A 82 19.52 -9.05 10.18
CA PRO A 82 18.59 -9.86 9.40
C PRO A 82 17.14 -9.63 9.88
N MET A 83 16.49 -8.60 9.36
CA MET A 83 15.12 -8.21 9.71
C MET A 83 14.07 -9.12 9.05
N ARG A 84 13.02 -9.52 9.79
CA ARG A 84 11.87 -10.29 9.26
C ARG A 84 10.61 -9.42 9.27
N LEU A 85 10.30 -8.80 8.13
CA LEU A 85 9.28 -7.74 7.99
C LEU A 85 7.83 -8.25 7.92
N VAL A 86 7.55 -9.49 8.37
CA VAL A 86 6.23 -10.13 8.22
C VAL A 86 5.11 -9.32 8.90
N ASN A 87 5.39 -8.75 10.08
CA ASN A 87 4.43 -7.94 10.83
C ASN A 87 4.51 -6.44 10.50
N PHE A 88 5.27 -6.02 9.48
CA PHE A 88 5.52 -4.60 9.18
C PHE A 88 4.22 -3.79 9.00
N PRO A 89 4.10 -2.59 9.61
CA PRO A 89 5.12 -1.84 10.35
C PRO A 89 5.12 -2.08 11.88
N MET A 90 4.37 -3.06 12.37
CA MET A 90 4.24 -3.41 13.80
C MET A 90 5.35 -4.36 14.28
N ASP A 91 6.56 -4.20 13.72
CA ASP A 91 7.68 -5.13 13.83
C ASP A 91 8.83 -4.61 14.69
N GLY A 92 9.17 -5.36 15.73
CA GLY A 92 10.40 -5.25 16.50
C GLY A 92 11.48 -6.24 16.03
N HIS A 93 12.76 -5.86 16.15
CA HIS A 93 13.91 -6.65 15.72
C HIS A 93 15.02 -6.64 16.77
N ALA A 94 15.68 -7.79 16.96
CA ALA A 94 16.88 -7.92 17.77
C ALA A 94 18.12 -7.87 16.86
N CYS A 95 18.67 -6.68 16.60
CA CYS A 95 19.83 -6.53 15.72
C CYS A 95 21.13 -6.94 16.41
N PRO A 96 21.87 -7.96 15.91
CA PRO A 96 23.08 -8.43 16.56
C PRO A 96 24.31 -7.60 16.17
N LEU A 97 25.29 -7.53 17.06
CA LEU A 97 26.67 -7.13 16.81
C LEU A 97 27.55 -8.27 17.32
N LYS A 98 28.12 -9.07 16.40
CA LYS A 98 28.96 -10.23 16.74
C LYS A 98 30.43 -9.90 16.52
N PHE A 99 31.27 -10.06 17.55
CA PHE A 99 32.71 -9.82 17.45
C PHE A 99 33.54 -10.88 18.19
N GLY A 100 34.79 -11.07 17.77
CA GLY A 100 35.72 -12.04 18.35
C GLY A 100 37.10 -11.94 17.72
N SER A 101 38.00 -12.87 18.05
CA SER A 101 39.30 -13.00 17.38
C SER A 101 39.13 -13.54 15.96
N TYR A 102 40.02 -13.14 15.05
CA TYR A 102 40.09 -13.61 13.67
C TYR A 102 40.95 -14.87 13.55
N ALA A 103 42.18 -14.83 14.07
CA ALA A 103 43.15 -15.91 14.01
C ALA A 103 43.11 -16.81 15.26
N TYR A 104 43.12 -16.22 16.45
CA TYR A 104 43.35 -16.93 17.71
C TYR A 104 42.11 -17.74 18.17
N PRO A 105 42.21 -19.07 18.31
CA PRO A 105 41.15 -19.90 18.87
C PRO A 105 40.99 -19.71 20.38
N LYS A 106 39.94 -20.32 20.93
CA LYS A 106 39.54 -20.34 22.35
C LYS A 106 40.64 -20.87 23.31
N SER A 107 41.59 -21.64 22.81
CA SER A 107 42.78 -22.08 23.56
C SER A 107 43.84 -20.98 23.76
N GLU A 108 43.77 -19.89 23.00
CA GLU A 108 44.74 -18.79 23.01
C GLU A 108 44.11 -17.46 23.47
N ILE A 109 42.88 -17.15 23.05
CA ILE A 109 42.14 -15.95 23.48
C ILE A 109 40.70 -16.29 23.88
N ILE A 110 40.31 -15.84 25.08
CA ILE A 110 38.94 -15.88 25.58
C ILE A 110 38.49 -14.45 25.87
N TYR A 111 37.39 -14.01 25.25
CA TYR A 111 36.77 -12.71 25.52
C TYR A 111 35.76 -12.82 26.67
N THR A 112 35.70 -11.81 27.54
CA THR A 112 34.79 -11.76 28.69
C THR A 112 34.22 -10.36 28.91
N TRP A 113 33.06 -10.27 29.57
CA TRP A 113 32.36 -9.02 29.84
C TRP A 113 32.86 -8.38 31.16
N LYS A 114 33.67 -7.31 31.07
CA LYS A 114 34.39 -6.70 32.21
C LYS A 114 33.52 -6.24 33.39
N LYS A 115 32.28 -5.81 33.15
CA LYS A 115 31.29 -5.42 34.17
C LYS A 115 30.14 -6.44 34.30
N GLY A 116 30.34 -7.69 33.87
CA GLY A 116 29.26 -8.65 33.69
C GLY A 116 28.30 -8.26 32.55
N PRO A 117 27.21 -9.02 32.32
CA PRO A 117 26.38 -8.86 31.14
C PRO A 117 25.57 -7.56 31.12
N LEU A 118 25.00 -7.15 32.26
CA LEU A 118 24.08 -6.00 32.35
C LEU A 118 24.76 -4.63 32.17
N HIS A 119 26.04 -4.50 32.52
CA HIS A 119 26.71 -3.20 32.60
C HIS A 119 27.91 -3.05 31.66
N SER A 120 28.26 -4.08 30.87
CA SER A 120 29.40 -3.96 29.93
C SER A 120 29.07 -3.23 28.63
N VAL A 121 27.78 -3.03 28.33
CA VAL A 121 27.31 -2.23 27.19
C VAL A 121 26.40 -1.13 27.71
N GLU A 122 26.85 0.11 27.59
CA GLU A 122 26.19 1.32 28.08
C GLU A 122 25.83 2.20 26.87
N VAL A 123 24.56 2.57 26.73
CA VAL A 123 24.06 3.47 25.67
C VAL A 123 23.58 4.78 26.30
N PRO A 124 24.20 5.94 25.99
CA PRO A 124 23.73 7.24 26.48
C PRO A 124 22.33 7.58 25.95
N GLN A 125 21.44 8.07 26.83
CA GLN A 125 20.05 8.41 26.50
C GLN A 125 19.93 9.46 25.38
N GLU A 126 20.86 10.42 25.33
CA GLU A 126 20.97 11.41 24.25
C GLU A 126 21.20 10.78 22.87
N SER A 127 21.82 9.59 22.83
CA SER A 127 22.18 8.87 21.60
C SER A 127 21.20 7.78 21.18
N SER A 128 20.20 7.44 22.01
CA SER A 128 19.20 6.39 21.72
C SER A 128 17.99 6.88 20.91
N SER A 129 17.89 8.19 20.62
CA SER A 129 16.77 8.75 19.85
C SER A 129 16.94 8.50 18.34
N LEU A 130 16.22 7.52 17.81
CA LEU A 130 16.19 7.19 16.38
C LEU A 130 14.89 7.68 15.71
N LEU A 131 14.97 8.05 14.43
CA LEU A 131 13.83 8.63 13.70
C LEU A 131 12.72 7.62 13.34
N GLN A 132 13.09 6.38 12.99
CA GLN A 132 12.15 5.34 12.54
C GLN A 132 11.88 4.23 13.57
N TYR A 133 12.69 4.16 14.63
CA TYR A 133 12.64 3.13 15.65
C TYR A 133 12.79 3.75 17.04
N ASP A 134 12.50 2.99 18.08
CA ASP A 134 12.96 3.22 19.45
C ASP A 134 13.87 2.06 19.87
N LEU A 135 14.98 2.39 20.56
CA LEU A 135 15.82 1.41 21.22
C LEU A 135 15.20 1.06 22.58
N ILE A 136 14.55 -0.10 22.66
CA ILE A 136 13.90 -0.59 23.89
C ILE A 136 14.95 -1.07 24.90
N GLY A 137 16.09 -1.55 24.42
CA GLY A 137 17.24 -1.92 25.26
C GLY A 137 18.23 -2.81 24.54
N GLN A 138 19.17 -3.39 25.30
CA GLN A 138 20.22 -4.27 24.81
C GLN A 138 20.36 -5.51 25.70
N THR A 139 20.62 -6.67 25.10
CA THR A 139 21.05 -7.88 25.81
C THR A 139 22.39 -8.36 25.25
N VAL A 140 23.15 -9.10 26.05
CA VAL A 140 24.46 -9.63 25.64
C VAL A 140 24.54 -11.14 25.83
N SER A 141 25.28 -11.78 24.94
CA SER A 141 25.55 -13.21 24.89
C SER A 141 27.05 -13.46 24.68
N SER A 142 27.50 -14.67 24.99
CA SER A 142 28.82 -15.18 24.66
C SER A 142 28.67 -16.62 24.15
N GLU A 143 29.08 -16.83 22.91
CA GLU A 143 28.91 -18.08 22.16
C GLU A 143 30.29 -18.65 21.82
N THR A 144 30.43 -19.99 21.79
CA THR A 144 31.58 -20.63 21.14
C THR A 144 31.11 -21.19 19.80
N ILE A 145 31.71 -20.74 18.68
CA ILE A 145 31.41 -21.28 17.34
C ILE A 145 32.62 -22.04 16.82
N LYS A 146 32.35 -23.26 16.32
CA LYS A 146 33.33 -24.10 15.64
C LYS A 146 33.48 -23.67 14.18
N SER A 147 34.72 -23.43 13.78
CA SER A 147 35.18 -23.13 12.42
C SER A 147 36.06 -24.26 11.92
N ASN A 148 36.32 -24.32 10.62
CA ASN A 148 37.28 -25.25 10.02
C ASN A 148 38.71 -25.08 10.59
N THR A 149 39.02 -23.88 11.11
CA THR A 149 40.32 -23.52 11.71
C THR A 149 40.41 -23.73 13.22
N GLY A 150 39.31 -24.07 13.91
CA GLY A 150 39.27 -24.18 15.37
C GLY A 150 37.98 -23.66 16.00
N GLU A 151 37.90 -23.65 17.33
CA GLU A 151 36.77 -23.10 18.07
C GLU A 151 37.06 -21.68 18.55
N TYR A 152 36.13 -20.75 18.32
CA TYR A 152 36.32 -19.31 18.59
C TYR A 152 35.26 -18.80 19.56
N VAL A 153 35.68 -18.00 20.54
CA VAL A 153 34.77 -17.26 21.42
C VAL A 153 34.26 -16.01 20.68
N ILE A 154 32.94 -15.86 20.64
CA ILE A 154 32.25 -14.74 20.01
C ILE A 154 31.38 -14.07 21.05
N MET A 155 31.51 -12.74 21.13
CA MET A 155 30.69 -11.89 21.95
C MET A 155 29.58 -11.32 21.07
N THR A 156 28.33 -11.47 21.50
CA THR A 156 27.16 -10.94 20.79
C THR A 156 26.48 -9.88 21.66
N VAL A 157 26.17 -8.73 21.07
CA VAL A 157 25.22 -7.75 21.64
C VAL A 157 23.99 -7.71 20.75
N TYR A 158 22.79 -7.90 21.31
CA TYR A 158 21.53 -7.72 20.61
C TYR A 158 20.92 -6.37 21.01
N PHE A 159 20.66 -5.51 20.03
CA PHE A 159 19.95 -4.24 20.21
C PHE A 159 18.48 -4.43 19.82
N HIS A 160 17.57 -4.21 20.77
CA HIS A 160 16.14 -4.42 20.61
C HIS A 160 15.48 -3.14 20.10
N LEU A 161 15.13 -3.13 18.81
CA LEU A 161 14.60 -1.98 18.08
C LEU A 161 13.11 -2.20 17.77
N GLN A 162 12.23 -1.32 18.24
CA GLN A 162 10.81 -1.33 17.91
C GLN A 162 10.50 -0.25 16.86
N ARG A 163 9.73 -0.53 15.80
CA ARG A 163 9.40 0.47 14.77
C ARG A 163 8.36 1.50 15.24
N LYS A 164 8.54 2.76 14.85
CA LYS A 164 7.58 3.86 15.05
C LYS A 164 6.43 3.79 14.05
N MET A 165 5.21 3.58 14.57
CA MET A 165 3.99 3.41 13.75
C MET A 165 3.42 4.70 13.14
N GLY A 166 3.61 5.86 13.79
CA GLY A 166 2.88 7.09 13.48
C GLY A 166 2.98 7.57 12.02
N TYR A 167 4.16 7.42 11.40
CA TYR A 167 4.37 7.76 9.99
C TYR A 167 3.44 6.96 9.06
N PHE A 168 3.38 5.63 9.24
CA PHE A 168 2.56 4.73 8.42
C PHE A 168 1.07 4.91 8.69
N MET A 169 0.68 5.21 9.94
CA MET A 169 -0.70 5.54 10.30
C MET A 169 -1.23 6.74 9.50
N ILE A 170 -0.43 7.80 9.40
CA ILE A 170 -0.82 9.06 8.72
C ILE A 170 -0.71 8.92 7.20
N GLN A 171 0.36 8.31 6.66
CA GLN A 171 0.61 8.30 5.21
C GLN A 171 0.00 7.11 4.46
N ILE A 172 -0.35 6.00 5.12
CA ILE A 172 -0.84 4.78 4.46
C ILE A 172 -2.21 4.37 5.01
N TYR A 173 -2.33 4.05 6.30
CA TYR A 173 -3.59 3.54 6.85
C TYR A 173 -4.73 4.55 6.76
N THR A 174 -4.49 5.82 7.12
CA THR A 174 -5.52 6.87 7.06
C THR A 174 -6.02 7.11 5.62
N PRO A 175 -5.18 7.32 4.59
CA PRO A 175 -5.63 7.42 3.20
C PRO A 175 -6.34 6.16 2.68
N CYS A 176 -5.90 4.95 3.05
CA CYS A 176 -6.57 3.72 2.63
C CYS A 176 -7.98 3.61 3.25
N ILE A 177 -8.12 3.87 4.55
CA ILE A 177 -9.41 3.89 5.26
C ILE A 177 -10.36 4.93 4.64
N MET A 178 -9.87 6.14 4.39
CA MET A 178 -10.66 7.20 3.75
C MET A 178 -11.07 6.83 2.31
N THR A 179 -10.19 6.16 1.54
CA THR A 179 -10.52 5.70 0.17
C THR A 179 -11.61 4.62 0.18
N VAL A 180 -11.57 3.68 1.15
CA VAL A 180 -12.63 2.69 1.35
C VAL A 180 -13.96 3.37 1.72
N ILE A 181 -13.95 4.31 2.67
CA ILE A 181 -15.15 5.08 3.06
C ILE A 181 -15.73 5.85 1.86
N LEU A 182 -14.89 6.54 1.08
CA LEU A 182 -15.31 7.26 -0.14
C LEU A 182 -15.93 6.33 -1.19
N SER A 183 -15.44 5.09 -1.33
CA SER A 183 -16.08 4.11 -2.22
C SER A 183 -17.48 3.71 -1.73
N GLN A 184 -17.68 3.60 -0.41
CA GLN A 184 -18.98 3.24 0.19
C GLN A 184 -20.00 4.38 0.09
N VAL A 185 -19.59 5.65 0.14
CA VAL A 185 -20.48 6.81 -0.09
C VAL A 185 -21.23 6.72 -1.43
N SER A 186 -20.67 6.03 -2.43
CA SER A 186 -21.34 5.83 -3.72
C SER A 186 -22.70 5.10 -3.63
N PHE A 187 -22.94 4.28 -2.61
CA PHE A 187 -24.25 3.61 -2.40
C PHE A 187 -25.36 4.57 -1.95
N TRP A 188 -25.02 5.78 -1.50
CA TRP A 188 -25.98 6.84 -1.17
C TRP A 188 -26.36 7.69 -2.39
N ILE A 189 -25.56 7.66 -3.45
CA ILE A 189 -25.83 8.36 -4.71
C ILE A 189 -26.97 7.65 -5.46
N ASN A 190 -27.93 8.45 -5.96
CA ASN A 190 -29.06 7.97 -6.76
C ASN A 190 -28.58 7.09 -7.92
N LYS A 191 -29.20 5.91 -8.08
CA LYS A 191 -28.89 4.92 -9.13
C LYS A 191 -28.96 5.49 -10.56
N GLU A 192 -29.74 6.55 -10.76
CA GLU A 192 -29.92 7.26 -12.03
C GLU A 192 -28.70 8.14 -12.39
N SER A 193 -27.91 8.56 -11.39
CA SER A 193 -26.66 9.31 -11.57
C SER A 193 -25.49 8.39 -11.93
N VAL A 194 -25.69 7.55 -12.95
CA VAL A 194 -24.74 6.54 -13.46
C VAL A 194 -23.33 7.13 -13.71
N PRO A 195 -23.17 8.33 -14.32
CA PRO A 195 -21.83 8.90 -14.52
C PRO A 195 -21.09 9.19 -13.20
N ALA A 196 -21.80 9.69 -12.19
CA ALA A 196 -21.20 10.02 -10.89
C ALA A 196 -20.70 8.75 -10.17
N ARG A 197 -21.53 7.71 -10.05
CA ARG A 197 -21.12 6.41 -9.45
C ARG A 197 -19.97 5.77 -10.24
N THR A 198 -19.96 5.91 -11.57
CA THR A 198 -18.86 5.40 -12.43
C THR A 198 -17.54 6.09 -12.11
N VAL A 199 -17.52 7.44 -12.03
CA VAL A 199 -16.32 8.21 -11.71
C VAL A 199 -15.83 7.90 -10.29
N PHE A 200 -16.71 7.91 -9.28
CA PHE A 200 -16.31 7.55 -7.91
C PHE A 200 -15.69 6.14 -7.82
N GLY A 201 -16.28 5.14 -8.49
CA GLY A 201 -15.73 3.78 -8.52
C GLY A 201 -14.36 3.68 -9.20
N ILE A 202 -14.20 4.28 -10.38
CA ILE A 202 -12.92 4.24 -11.11
C ILE A 202 -11.83 5.03 -10.38
N THR A 203 -12.14 6.22 -9.88
CA THR A 203 -11.19 7.07 -9.14
C THR A 203 -10.75 6.40 -7.84
N THR A 204 -11.65 5.78 -7.07
CA THR A 204 -11.25 5.10 -5.82
C THR A 204 -10.37 3.87 -6.08
N VAL A 205 -10.63 3.07 -7.12
CA VAL A 205 -9.73 1.98 -7.54
C VAL A 205 -8.35 2.51 -7.96
N LEU A 206 -8.30 3.61 -8.73
CA LEU A 206 -7.05 4.25 -9.15
C LEU A 206 -6.26 4.80 -7.95
N THR A 207 -6.90 5.54 -7.03
CA THR A 207 -6.30 6.04 -5.80
C THR A 207 -5.75 4.90 -4.95
N MET A 208 -6.51 3.81 -4.78
CA MET A 208 -6.06 2.64 -4.00
C MET A 208 -4.86 1.93 -4.66
N THR A 209 -4.81 1.91 -6.00
CA THR A 209 -3.65 1.41 -6.77
C THR A 209 -2.42 2.28 -6.54
N THR A 210 -2.56 3.60 -6.61
CA THR A 210 -1.47 4.56 -6.34
C THR A 210 -0.97 4.47 -4.90
N LEU A 211 -1.85 4.33 -3.91
CA LEU A 211 -1.49 4.14 -2.51
C LEU A 211 -0.71 2.83 -2.30
N SER A 212 -1.13 1.73 -2.95
CA SER A 212 -0.43 0.44 -2.92
C SER A 212 0.98 0.52 -3.49
N ILE A 213 1.14 1.19 -4.65
CA ILE A 213 2.46 1.41 -5.27
C ILE A 213 3.34 2.31 -4.39
N SER A 214 2.81 3.42 -3.88
CA SER A 214 3.52 4.33 -2.97
C SER A 214 4.02 3.61 -1.71
N ALA A 215 3.15 2.84 -1.06
CA ALA A 215 3.50 2.03 0.10
C ALA A 215 4.62 1.02 -0.21
N ARG A 216 4.58 0.37 -1.38
CA ARG A 216 5.64 -0.55 -1.82
C ARG A 216 7.00 0.13 -2.07
N HIS A 217 7.03 1.41 -2.46
CA HIS A 217 8.29 2.15 -2.59
C HIS A 217 8.96 2.47 -1.24
N SER A 218 8.21 2.48 -0.14
CA SER A 218 8.75 2.70 1.21
C SER A 218 9.38 1.44 1.84
N LEU A 219 9.31 0.27 1.21
CA LEU A 219 9.85 -1.00 1.73
C LEU A 219 10.98 -1.57 0.84
N PRO A 220 11.94 -2.30 1.42
CA PRO A 220 12.81 -3.17 0.64
C PRO A 220 12.00 -4.32 0.01
N LYS A 221 12.41 -4.78 -1.17
CA LYS A 221 11.75 -5.88 -1.89
C LYS A 221 11.88 -7.19 -1.10
N VAL A 222 10.77 -7.67 -0.54
CA VAL A 222 10.64 -8.98 0.11
C VAL A 222 9.75 -9.91 -0.71
N SER A 223 9.97 -11.23 -0.61
CA SER A 223 9.22 -12.26 -1.35
C SER A 223 7.90 -12.67 -0.70
N TYR A 224 7.61 -12.20 0.51
CA TYR A 224 6.44 -12.54 1.31
C TYR A 224 5.56 -11.30 1.56
N ALA A 225 4.26 -11.52 1.75
CA ALA A 225 3.33 -10.45 2.13
C ALA A 225 3.56 -10.02 3.59
N THR A 226 3.58 -8.71 3.80
CA THR A 226 3.63 -8.06 5.12
C THR A 226 2.21 -7.79 5.67
N ALA A 227 2.08 -7.48 6.96
CA ALA A 227 0.81 -7.08 7.56
C ALA A 227 0.18 -5.86 6.85
N MET A 228 1.00 -4.89 6.43
CA MET A 228 0.56 -3.75 5.63
C MET A 228 0.01 -4.18 4.26
N ASP A 229 0.65 -5.15 3.59
CA ASP A 229 0.20 -5.65 2.29
C ASP A 229 -1.17 -6.32 2.37
N TRP A 230 -1.42 -7.08 3.44
CA TRP A 230 -2.74 -7.67 3.70
C TRP A 230 -3.80 -6.60 3.94
N PHE A 231 -3.47 -5.52 4.67
CA PHE A 231 -4.38 -4.40 4.87
C PHE A 231 -4.75 -3.71 3.55
N ILE A 232 -3.74 -3.42 2.72
CA ILE A 232 -3.89 -2.80 1.40
C ILE A 232 -4.70 -3.71 0.46
N ALA A 233 -4.43 -5.02 0.45
CA ALA A 233 -5.16 -5.98 -0.37
C ALA A 233 -6.65 -6.09 0.01
N VAL A 234 -6.96 -6.11 1.32
CA VAL A 234 -8.36 -6.13 1.79
C VAL A 234 -9.07 -4.81 1.51
N CYS A 235 -8.41 -3.66 1.73
CA CYS A 235 -8.97 -2.35 1.34
C CYS A 235 -9.25 -2.27 -0.17
N PHE A 236 -8.34 -2.78 -1.02
CA PHE A 236 -8.54 -2.86 -2.46
C PHE A 236 -9.72 -3.78 -2.83
N ALA A 237 -9.88 -4.92 -2.16
CA ALA A 237 -11.02 -5.80 -2.35
C ALA A 237 -12.36 -5.10 -2.01
N PHE A 238 -12.44 -4.34 -0.90
CA PHE A 238 -13.65 -3.56 -0.57
C PHE A 238 -14.00 -2.51 -1.63
N VAL A 239 -13.00 -1.74 -2.11
CA VAL A 239 -13.19 -0.73 -3.16
C VAL A 239 -13.62 -1.38 -4.49
N PHE A 240 -13.00 -2.50 -4.87
CA PHE A 240 -13.37 -3.26 -6.07
C PHE A 240 -14.77 -3.87 -5.97
N SER A 241 -15.16 -4.38 -4.79
CA SER A 241 -16.52 -4.86 -4.53
C SER A 241 -17.57 -3.75 -4.62
N ALA A 242 -17.24 -2.50 -4.28
CA ALA A 242 -18.16 -1.36 -4.48
C ALA A 242 -18.37 -1.05 -5.98
N LEU A 243 -17.35 -1.24 -6.83
CA LEU A 243 -17.49 -1.12 -8.28
C LEU A 243 -18.36 -2.25 -8.87
N ILE A 244 -18.23 -3.49 -8.37
CA ILE A 244 -19.08 -4.62 -8.73
C ILE A 244 -20.54 -4.37 -8.30
N GLU A 245 -20.75 -3.82 -7.10
CA GLU A 245 -22.08 -3.44 -6.58
C GLU A 245 -22.77 -2.46 -7.53
N PHE A 246 -22.08 -1.39 -7.91
CA PHE A 246 -22.59 -0.42 -8.86
C PHE A 246 -22.91 -1.06 -10.23
N ALA A 247 -22.04 -1.93 -10.75
CA ALA A 247 -22.28 -2.65 -12.00
C ALA A 247 -23.55 -3.51 -11.92
N ALA A 248 -23.78 -4.21 -10.81
CA ALA A 248 -24.99 -4.99 -10.57
C ALA A 248 -26.24 -4.11 -10.44
N VAL A 249 -26.18 -3.01 -9.68
CA VAL A 249 -27.30 -2.05 -9.54
C VAL A 249 -27.68 -1.44 -10.88
N ASN A 250 -26.70 -1.04 -11.70
CA ASN A 250 -26.90 -0.52 -13.05
C ASN A 250 -27.54 -1.60 -13.97
N TYR A 251 -27.00 -2.82 -13.98
CA TYR A 251 -27.54 -3.93 -14.78
C TYR A 251 -29.00 -4.26 -14.42
N PHE A 252 -29.31 -4.42 -13.12
CA PHE A 252 -30.68 -4.72 -12.68
C PHE A 252 -31.64 -3.55 -12.92
N THR A 253 -31.19 -2.30 -12.77
CA THR A 253 -32.01 -1.11 -13.08
C THR A 253 -32.34 -1.06 -14.57
N ASN A 254 -31.35 -1.24 -15.45
CA ASN A 254 -31.57 -1.28 -16.91
C ASN A 254 -32.49 -2.44 -17.32
N LEU A 255 -32.33 -3.63 -16.72
CA LEU A 255 -33.21 -4.77 -16.95
C LEU A 255 -34.65 -4.51 -16.49
N GLN A 256 -34.84 -3.81 -15.37
CA GLN A 256 -36.17 -3.39 -14.90
C GLN A 256 -36.80 -2.34 -15.83
N THR A 257 -36.06 -1.30 -16.22
CA THR A 257 -36.51 -0.26 -17.16
C THR A 257 -36.89 -0.86 -18.52
N GLN A 258 -36.08 -1.75 -19.07
CA GLN A 258 -36.39 -2.49 -20.31
C GLN A 258 -37.65 -3.35 -20.18
N ARG A 259 -37.85 -4.03 -19.04
CA ARG A 259 -39.08 -4.80 -18.76
C ARG A 259 -40.30 -3.89 -18.59
N ALA A 260 -40.14 -2.70 -17.99
CA ALA A 260 -41.20 -1.72 -17.83
C ALA A 260 -41.62 -1.10 -19.18
N MET A 261 -40.66 -0.69 -20.01
CA MET A 261 -40.90 -0.20 -21.38
C MET A 261 -41.63 -1.26 -22.23
N ARG A 262 -41.21 -2.52 -22.17
CA ARG A 262 -41.91 -3.63 -22.87
C ARG A 262 -43.33 -3.87 -22.36
N LYS A 263 -43.61 -3.67 -21.06
CA LYS A 263 -44.97 -3.73 -20.51
C LYS A 263 -45.82 -2.53 -20.97
N ALA A 264 -45.28 -1.31 -20.91
CA ALA A 264 -45.96 -0.10 -21.35
C ALA A 264 -46.31 -0.16 -22.84
N ALA A 265 -45.37 -0.58 -23.69
CA ALA A 265 -45.61 -0.77 -25.13
C ALA A 265 -46.72 -1.81 -25.41
N ARG A 266 -46.76 -2.92 -24.66
CA ARG A 266 -47.86 -3.92 -24.77
C ARG A 266 -49.21 -3.37 -24.30
N ALA A 267 -49.22 -2.60 -23.20
CA ALA A 267 -50.45 -1.97 -22.71
C ALA A 267 -50.99 -0.91 -23.68
N ALA A 268 -50.11 -0.08 -24.26
CA ALA A 268 -50.47 0.89 -25.28
C ALA A 268 -50.99 0.21 -26.57
N ALA A 269 -50.35 -0.86 -27.03
CA ALA A 269 -50.82 -1.63 -28.18
C ALA A 269 -52.17 -2.31 -27.93
N LEU A 270 -52.41 -2.84 -26.73
CA LEU A 270 -53.71 -3.40 -26.34
C LEU A 270 -54.81 -2.33 -26.29
N ALA A 271 -54.51 -1.16 -25.71
CA ALA A 271 -55.43 -0.03 -25.67
C ALA A 271 -55.77 0.49 -27.07
N ALA A 272 -54.78 0.61 -27.97
CA ALA A 272 -54.98 0.99 -29.36
C ALA A 272 -55.86 -0.03 -30.12
N ALA A 273 -55.61 -1.33 -29.94
CA ALA A 273 -56.43 -2.39 -30.53
C ALA A 273 -57.89 -2.37 -30.01
N LEU A 274 -58.08 -2.12 -28.71
CA LEU A 274 -59.41 -1.94 -28.12
C LEU A 274 -60.13 -0.71 -28.69
N SER A 275 -59.45 0.43 -28.85
CA SER A 275 -60.07 1.61 -29.48
C SER A 275 -60.40 1.43 -30.96
N ALA A 276 -59.65 0.58 -31.69
CA ALA A 276 -59.94 0.25 -33.08
C ALA A 276 -61.14 -0.70 -33.23
N ALA A 277 -61.45 -1.51 -32.20
CA ALA A 277 -62.56 -2.45 -32.20
C ALA A 277 -63.93 -1.80 -31.89
N THR A 278 -63.96 -0.53 -31.50
CA THR A 278 -65.20 0.20 -31.12
C THR A 278 -65.77 1.08 -32.25
N VAL A 279 -65.28 0.92 -33.49
CA VAL A 279 -65.90 1.53 -34.67
C VAL A 279 -67.08 0.65 -35.10
N PRO A 280 -68.33 1.16 -35.15
CA PRO A 280 -69.46 0.38 -35.65
C PRO A 280 -69.28 0.05 -37.13
N ALA A 281 -69.73 -1.14 -37.53
CA ALA A 281 -69.92 -1.45 -38.94
C ALA A 281 -71.28 -0.89 -39.40
N GLU A 282 -71.27 -0.10 -40.46
CA GLU A 282 -72.44 0.17 -41.29
C GLU A 282 -72.10 -0.30 -42.71
N ASP A 283 -72.97 -1.12 -43.30
CA ASP A 283 -72.77 -1.75 -44.60
C ASP A 283 -73.10 -0.78 -45.75
N GLU A 284 -72.22 -0.69 -46.76
CA GLU A 284 -72.65 -0.41 -48.13
C GLU A 284 -71.78 -1.19 -49.14
N ILE A 285 -72.34 -1.53 -50.30
CA ILE A 285 -71.87 -2.64 -51.16
C ILE A 285 -71.63 -2.15 -52.59
N VAL A 286 -70.66 -2.78 -53.29
CA VAL A 286 -70.33 -2.62 -54.74
C VAL A 286 -69.52 -1.33 -55.00
N SER A 287 -68.37 -1.33 -55.70
CA SER A 287 -68.01 -2.08 -56.91
C SER A 287 -66.55 -2.57 -56.98
N HIS A 288 -66.30 -3.58 -57.85
CA HIS A 288 -64.96 -3.95 -58.33
C HIS A 288 -64.48 -3.00 -59.43
N SER A 289 -63.17 -2.73 -59.48
CA SER A 289 -62.42 -2.86 -60.75
C SER A 289 -60.95 -3.20 -60.49
N ASP A 290 -60.40 -4.13 -61.27
CA ASP A 290 -59.01 -4.58 -61.17
C ASP A 290 -58.04 -3.64 -61.90
N SER A 291 -56.82 -3.51 -61.36
CA SER A 291 -55.60 -3.47 -62.19
C SER A 291 -54.34 -3.73 -61.37
N ASN A 292 -53.66 -4.84 -61.68
CA ASN A 292 -52.42 -5.27 -61.05
C ASN A 292 -51.22 -4.80 -61.90
N CYS A 293 -50.25 -4.09 -61.30
CA CYS A 293 -48.93 -3.96 -61.91
C CYS A 293 -47.80 -3.89 -60.88
N ASN A 294 -47.00 -4.96 -60.82
CA ASN A 294 -45.73 -5.01 -60.10
C ASN A 294 -44.58 -4.68 -61.06
N LEU A 295 -43.73 -3.66 -60.80
CA LEU A 295 -42.32 -3.72 -61.26
C LEU A 295 -41.31 -2.79 -60.54
N LYS A 296 -40.52 -3.41 -59.65
CA LYS A 296 -39.03 -3.36 -59.59
C LYS A 296 -38.26 -2.01 -59.71
N LYS A 297 -37.56 -1.67 -58.61
CA LYS A 297 -36.07 -1.80 -58.44
C LYS A 297 -35.13 -0.66 -58.90
N ARG A 298 -34.23 -0.25 -57.95
CA ARG A 298 -32.89 0.39 -58.11
C ARG A 298 -32.84 1.86 -58.59
N VAL A 299 -31.77 2.65 -58.33
CA VAL A 299 -30.77 2.65 -57.22
C VAL A 299 -30.08 4.03 -57.10
N ASN A 300 -29.29 4.22 -56.04
CA ASN A 300 -28.43 5.37 -55.72
C ASN A 300 -27.54 5.89 -56.87
N SER A 301 -27.47 7.22 -57.01
CA SER A 301 -26.24 8.06 -56.94
C SER A 301 -26.67 9.54 -57.06
N VAL A 302 -26.40 10.48 -56.14
CA VAL A 302 -25.13 10.94 -55.51
C VAL A 302 -24.24 11.72 -56.49
N THR A 303 -23.72 12.88 -56.03
CA THR A 303 -22.80 13.84 -56.72
C THR A 303 -23.50 14.83 -57.68
N SER A 304 -23.22 16.15 -57.69
CA SER A 304 -22.78 17.10 -56.65
C SER A 304 -23.03 18.55 -57.12
N GLN A 305 -23.03 19.49 -56.15
CA GLN A 305 -22.57 20.89 -56.22
C GLN A 305 -22.45 21.59 -57.59
N ALA A 306 -23.13 22.73 -57.72
CA ALA A 306 -22.46 24.03 -57.83
C ALA A 306 -23.44 25.19 -57.54
N ASP A 307 -23.02 26.16 -56.72
CA ASP A 307 -23.58 27.52 -56.69
C ASP A 307 -23.36 28.19 -58.08
N GLN A 308 -24.12 29.19 -58.54
CA GLN A 308 -24.45 30.44 -57.86
C GLN A 308 -25.59 31.23 -58.56
N SER A 309 -26.17 32.19 -57.82
CA SER A 309 -27.14 33.25 -58.18
C SER A 309 -26.75 34.14 -59.39
N PRO A 310 -27.63 35.00 -59.98
CA PRO A 310 -28.95 35.52 -59.51
C PRO A 310 -30.08 35.33 -60.60
N GLU A 311 -31.17 36.11 -60.83
CA GLU A 311 -31.66 37.43 -60.35
C GLU A 311 -33.20 37.64 -60.50
N ALA A 312 -33.75 38.63 -59.79
CA ALA A 312 -35.04 39.35 -59.86
C ALA A 312 -36.20 39.02 -60.86
N SER A 313 -37.42 38.94 -60.27
CA SER A 313 -38.71 39.56 -60.72
C SER A 313 -39.56 38.86 -61.82
N ILE A 314 -40.88 39.09 -62.02
CA ILE A 314 -41.85 40.15 -61.61
C ILE A 314 -43.18 39.55 -61.04
N ILE A 315 -43.95 40.38 -60.32
CA ILE A 315 -45.27 40.12 -59.66
C ILE A 315 -46.46 40.03 -60.65
N SER A 316 -47.44 39.14 -60.41
CA SER A 316 -48.89 39.47 -60.40
C SER A 316 -49.81 38.28 -60.05
N ASN A 317 -51.04 38.59 -59.60
CA ASN A 317 -51.98 37.63 -58.98
C ASN A 317 -53.04 37.10 -59.95
N SER A 318 -53.55 35.90 -59.68
CA SER A 318 -55.00 35.61 -59.72
C SER A 318 -55.30 34.40 -58.84
N ALA A 319 -56.52 34.34 -58.27
CA ALA A 319 -56.86 33.38 -57.22
C ALA A 319 -58.03 32.48 -57.62
N SER A 320 -57.96 31.21 -57.24
CA SER A 320 -59.09 30.28 -57.16
C SER A 320 -58.86 29.31 -56.00
N GLN A 321 -59.94 28.93 -55.31
CA GLN A 321 -59.88 28.20 -54.04
C GLN A 321 -60.20 26.72 -54.24
N CYS A 322 -59.54 25.85 -53.47
CA CYS A 322 -59.93 24.46 -53.22
C CYS A 322 -59.67 24.11 -51.74
N PRO A 323 -60.43 23.16 -51.15
CA PRO A 323 -60.52 23.00 -49.69
C PRO A 323 -59.28 22.34 -49.05
N PRO A 324 -59.08 22.53 -47.73
CA PRO A 324 -57.95 21.95 -47.01
C PRO A 324 -58.10 20.42 -46.87
N VAL A 325 -57.05 19.68 -47.27
CA VAL A 325 -56.93 18.25 -46.98
C VAL A 325 -56.68 18.06 -45.48
N SER A 326 -57.35 17.08 -44.89
CA SER A 326 -57.28 16.78 -43.45
C SER A 326 -55.87 16.39 -43.01
N ALA A 327 -55.46 16.91 -41.85
CA ALA A 327 -54.22 16.50 -41.20
C ALA A 327 -54.30 15.03 -40.75
N PRO A 328 -53.19 14.26 -40.81
CA PRO A 328 -53.14 12.94 -40.19
C PRO A 328 -53.36 13.05 -38.68
N PRO A 329 -53.95 12.04 -38.03
CA PRO A 329 -54.28 12.09 -36.60
C PRO A 329 -53.00 12.25 -35.75
N PRO A 330 -53.07 12.98 -34.62
CA PRO A 330 -51.92 13.21 -33.77
C PRO A 330 -51.41 11.89 -33.18
N VAL A 331 -50.12 11.62 -33.37
CA VAL A 331 -49.43 10.51 -32.71
C VAL A 331 -49.57 10.70 -31.19
N PRO A 332 -50.07 9.71 -30.43
CA PRO A 332 -50.23 9.86 -29.00
C PRO A 332 -48.86 10.10 -28.33
N PRO A 333 -48.76 11.04 -27.36
CA PRO A 333 -47.49 11.35 -26.73
C PRO A 333 -46.92 10.10 -26.02
N PRO A 334 -45.58 9.93 -25.99
CA PRO A 334 -44.96 8.80 -25.33
C PRO A 334 -45.36 8.77 -23.85
N PRO A 335 -45.70 7.60 -23.28
CA PRO A 335 -46.12 7.52 -21.89
C PRO A 335 -44.99 8.02 -20.96
N PRO A 336 -45.32 8.78 -19.89
CA PRO A 336 -44.32 9.29 -18.97
C PRO A 336 -43.51 8.12 -18.37
N PRO A 337 -42.20 8.31 -18.10
CA PRO A 337 -41.39 7.26 -17.51
C PRO A 337 -42.01 6.84 -16.17
N PRO A 338 -42.12 5.52 -15.88
CA PRO A 338 -42.70 5.06 -14.64
C PRO A 338 -41.86 5.57 -13.46
N PRO A 339 -42.47 5.98 -12.34
CA PRO A 339 -41.74 6.48 -11.18
C PRO A 339 -41.03 5.33 -10.46
N ILE A 340 -39.85 4.92 -10.95
CA ILE A 340 -38.99 3.92 -10.28
C ILE A 340 -38.24 4.56 -9.10
N GLY A 341 -38.90 5.48 -8.38
CA GLY A 341 -38.40 6.28 -7.26
C GLY A 341 -38.23 5.47 -5.97
N GLY A 342 -37.45 4.40 -6.03
CA GLY A 342 -37.05 3.58 -4.90
C GLY A 342 -35.59 3.19 -5.00
N THR A 343 -34.88 3.22 -3.88
CA THR A 343 -33.52 2.65 -3.73
C THR A 343 -33.51 1.18 -4.16
N SER A 344 -32.42 0.69 -4.77
CA SER A 344 -32.32 -0.75 -4.98
C SER A 344 -32.29 -1.47 -3.63
N LYS A 345 -32.90 -2.65 -3.55
CA LYS A 345 -32.71 -3.53 -2.38
C LYS A 345 -31.23 -3.88 -2.20
N ILE A 346 -30.46 -3.88 -3.29
CA ILE A 346 -29.00 -4.06 -3.27
C ILE A 346 -28.36 -2.87 -2.53
N ASP A 347 -28.55 -1.63 -3.00
CA ASP A 347 -28.05 -0.41 -2.32
C ASP A 347 -28.38 -0.43 -0.81
N GLN A 348 -29.62 -0.81 -0.46
CA GLN A 348 -30.10 -0.83 0.93
C GLN A 348 -29.31 -1.81 1.82
N TYR A 349 -28.94 -2.99 1.32
CA TYR A 349 -28.07 -3.91 2.06
C TYR A 349 -26.60 -3.49 2.02
N SER A 350 -26.10 -3.01 0.87
CA SER A 350 -24.72 -2.52 0.68
C SER A 350 -24.36 -1.43 1.70
N ARG A 351 -25.28 -0.49 1.94
CA ARG A 351 -25.17 0.61 2.92
C ARG A 351 -24.91 0.18 4.36
N ILE A 352 -25.26 -1.05 4.75
CA ILE A 352 -25.02 -1.57 6.10
C ILE A 352 -23.89 -2.61 6.09
N LEU A 353 -23.91 -3.53 5.13
CA LEU A 353 -22.97 -4.66 5.07
C LEU A 353 -21.52 -4.21 4.87
N PHE A 354 -21.26 -3.26 3.97
CA PHE A 354 -19.89 -2.82 3.67
C PHE A 354 -19.23 -2.07 4.83
N PRO A 355 -19.88 -1.05 5.46
CA PRO A 355 -19.30 -0.38 6.63
C PRO A 355 -19.07 -1.33 7.81
N VAL A 356 -20.04 -2.21 8.12
CA VAL A 356 -19.94 -3.15 9.24
C VAL A 356 -18.83 -4.19 9.01
N ALA A 357 -18.74 -4.76 7.81
CA ALA A 357 -17.68 -5.71 7.47
C ALA A 357 -16.28 -5.05 7.49
N PHE A 358 -16.16 -3.81 7.02
CA PHE A 358 -14.88 -3.08 7.07
C PHE A 358 -14.49 -2.67 8.50
N ALA A 359 -15.45 -2.27 9.33
CA ALA A 359 -15.21 -1.99 10.76
C ALA A 359 -14.78 -3.25 11.52
N GLY A 360 -15.46 -4.39 11.29
CA GLY A 360 -15.07 -5.69 11.84
C GLY A 360 -13.67 -6.14 11.40
N PHE A 361 -13.34 -5.96 10.11
CA PHE A 361 -11.99 -6.20 9.60
C PHE A 361 -10.94 -5.34 10.30
N ASN A 362 -11.17 -4.03 10.45
CA ASN A 362 -10.24 -3.13 11.14
C ASN A 362 -10.03 -3.56 12.61
N LEU A 363 -11.11 -3.90 13.33
CA LEU A 363 -11.01 -4.37 14.72
C LEU A 363 -10.16 -5.63 14.83
N VAL A 364 -10.42 -6.65 13.99
CA VAL A 364 -9.63 -7.89 13.98
C VAL A 364 -8.17 -7.61 13.59
N TYR A 365 -7.94 -6.78 12.57
CA TYR A 365 -6.60 -6.43 12.10
C TYR A 365 -5.76 -5.76 13.20
N TRP A 366 -6.29 -4.71 13.83
CA TRP A 366 -5.56 -3.97 14.85
C TRP A 366 -5.35 -4.79 16.11
N VAL A 367 -6.32 -5.60 16.54
CA VAL A 367 -6.12 -6.52 17.67
C VAL A 367 -5.00 -7.52 17.36
N VAL A 368 -5.09 -8.26 16.24
CA VAL A 368 -4.15 -9.36 15.91
C VAL A 368 -2.71 -8.89 15.71
N TYR A 369 -2.49 -7.69 15.15
CA TYR A 369 -1.14 -7.18 14.91
C TYR A 369 -0.57 -6.29 16.01
N LEU A 370 -1.40 -5.70 16.89
CA LEU A 370 -0.91 -4.97 18.07
C LEU A 370 -0.76 -5.87 19.31
N SER A 371 -1.52 -6.96 19.44
CA SER A 371 -1.42 -7.90 20.59
C SER A 371 -0.30 -8.94 20.45
N LYS A 372 0.67 -8.72 19.55
CA LYS A 372 1.63 -9.74 19.12
C LYS A 372 3.05 -9.29 19.44
N ASP A 373 3.64 -9.87 20.48
CA ASP A 373 5.02 -9.61 20.88
C ASP A 373 6.01 -10.05 19.79
N THR A 374 6.38 -9.12 18.92
CA THR A 374 7.20 -9.43 17.74
C THR A 374 8.68 -9.68 18.08
N MET A 375 9.14 -9.26 19.26
CA MET A 375 10.53 -9.45 19.69
C MET A 375 10.87 -10.91 20.04
N GLU A 376 9.96 -11.67 20.67
CA GLU A 376 10.26 -13.06 21.10
C GLU A 376 10.59 -14.00 19.93
N VAL A 377 9.98 -13.80 18.76
CA VAL A 377 10.14 -14.70 17.62
C VAL A 377 11.57 -14.65 17.05
N SER A 378 12.32 -13.57 17.32
CA SER A 378 13.71 -13.41 16.88
C SER A 378 14.74 -14.04 17.83
N SER A 379 14.38 -14.41 19.06
CA SER A 379 15.31 -15.03 20.03
C SER A 379 15.28 -16.55 20.03
N ARG A 380 14.20 -17.17 19.53
CA ARG A 380 14.02 -18.63 19.48
C ARG A 380 14.47 -19.27 18.15
N ILE A 381 15.09 -18.50 17.25
CA ILE A 381 15.53 -18.95 15.91
C ILE A 381 16.93 -18.36 15.59
N SER A 382 17.94 -18.74 16.38
CA SER A 382 19.37 -18.53 16.07
C SER A 382 20.24 -19.58 16.75
#